data_AF-A0A6V7NQ39-F1
#
_entry.id   AF-A0A6V7NQ39-F1
#
_cell.length_a   1.000
_cell.length_b   1.000
_cell.length_c   1.000
_cell.angle_alpha   90.00
_cell.angle_beta   90.00
_cell.angle_gamma   90.00
#
_symmetry.space_group_name_H-M   'P 1'
#
loop_
_entity.id
_entity.type
_entity.pdbx_description
1 polymer ?
#
loop_
_entity_poly.entity_id
_entity_poly.type
_entity_poly.pdbx_seq_one_letter_code
_entity_poly.pdbx_strand_id
1 'polypeptide(L)'
;MSTPKLGKEEEEEEEEEEEEEEKKKKGKEKKKEKKKEKACAARAVEIEEKNPGAIVVRRTFARSYNKGKRKELSPQDAALLIQMSFRAHLARRSQVLRCLRDLAIAKAKLKEIRALFSNFSYRRRIAHDAEERQRFSEKIIVLLLTVDALEGPDYMVRTAKKSMVDELEAMLDMVDPQPPGKLSSLRRRTFDLPDGAQLSKDMTSSVEEVIQLIEREA
;
A
#
# COMPACT_ATOMS: atom_id res chain seq x y z
N MET A 1 23.98 17.79 79.14
CA MET A 1 24.14 17.50 77.70
C MET A 1 22.73 17.45 77.11
N SER A 2 22.23 18.56 76.58
CA SER A 2 22.12 18.88 75.13
C SER A 2 21.33 17.84 74.32
N THR A 3 20.12 18.22 73.88
CA THR A 3 19.21 17.51 72.94
C THR A 3 19.73 17.59 71.48
N PRO A 4 19.26 16.78 70.49
CA PRO A 4 17.92 16.93 69.86
C PRO A 4 17.23 15.58 69.49
N LYS A 5 15.90 15.42 69.59
CA LYS A 5 14.86 15.76 68.59
C LYS A 5 15.25 15.36 67.16
N LEU A 6 14.78 14.20 66.69
CA LEU A 6 15.07 13.65 65.35
C LEU A 6 13.89 12.81 64.82
N GLY A 7 12.67 13.32 64.96
CA GLY A 7 11.46 12.59 64.52
C GLY A 7 10.27 13.49 64.23
N LYS A 8 10.52 14.76 63.88
CA LYS A 8 9.49 15.72 63.43
C LYS A 8 9.85 16.40 62.12
N GLU A 9 11.11 16.35 61.71
CA GLU A 9 11.56 17.00 60.47
C GLU A 9 11.27 16.12 59.24
N GLU A 10 11.29 14.78 59.36
CA GLU A 10 11.04 13.88 58.22
C GLU A 10 9.55 13.78 57.82
N GLU A 11 8.60 13.90 58.75
CA GLU A 11 7.16 13.93 58.41
C GLU A 11 6.72 15.32 57.88
N GLU A 12 7.35 16.41 58.34
CA GLU A 12 7.09 17.76 57.80
C GLU A 12 7.68 17.94 56.39
N GLU A 13 8.82 17.31 56.07
CA GLU A 13 9.40 17.34 54.71
C GLU A 13 8.57 16.54 53.69
N GLU A 14 7.97 15.40 54.06
CA GLU A 14 7.09 14.63 53.15
C GLU A 14 5.76 15.35 52.88
N GLU A 15 5.16 16.03 53.88
CA GLU A 15 3.94 16.83 53.68
C GLU A 15 4.21 18.09 52.81
N GLU A 16 5.38 18.72 52.93
CA GLU A 16 5.77 19.86 52.08
C GLU A 16 6.01 19.45 50.62
N GLU A 17 6.59 18.27 50.37
CA GLU A 17 6.77 17.74 49.00
C GLU A 17 5.44 17.38 48.31
N GLU A 18 4.48 16.81 49.05
CA GLU A 18 3.15 16.50 48.51
C GLU A 18 2.34 17.78 48.17
N GLU A 19 2.42 18.83 49.00
CA GLU A 19 1.80 20.12 48.70
C GLU A 19 2.42 20.82 47.48
N GLU A 20 3.75 20.70 47.28
CA GLU A 20 4.43 21.30 46.13
C GLU A 20 4.08 20.57 44.81
N GLU A 21 3.94 19.25 44.85
CA GLU A 21 3.43 18.43 43.74
C GLU A 21 1.99 18.79 43.37
N GLU A 22 1.11 18.99 44.35
CA GLU A 22 -0.29 19.36 44.13
C GLU A 22 -0.42 20.76 43.51
N LYS A 23 0.38 21.73 43.99
CA LYS A 23 0.47 23.09 43.43
C LYS A 23 1.00 23.08 42.00
N LYS A 24 2.00 22.24 41.68
CA LYS A 24 2.50 22.04 40.30
C LYS A 24 1.46 21.40 39.38
N LYS A 25 0.68 20.42 39.85
CA LYS A 25 -0.42 19.79 39.08
C LYS A 25 -1.54 20.79 38.78
N LYS A 26 -2.05 21.53 39.78
CA LYS A 26 -3.06 22.59 39.61
C LYS A 26 -2.59 23.72 38.68
N GLY A 27 -1.31 24.09 38.74
CA GLY A 27 -0.70 25.08 37.82
C GLY A 27 -0.64 24.62 36.36
N LYS A 28 -0.34 23.32 36.13
CA LYS A 28 -0.28 22.71 34.80
C LYS A 28 -1.68 22.59 34.18
N GLU A 29 -2.70 22.29 34.97
CA GLU A 29 -4.10 22.25 34.53
C GLU A 29 -4.63 23.63 34.12
N LYS A 30 -4.44 24.66 34.96
CA LYS A 30 -4.83 26.05 34.62
C LYS A 30 -4.11 26.58 33.38
N LYS A 31 -2.86 26.17 33.14
CA LYS A 31 -2.11 26.53 31.92
C LYS A 31 -2.64 25.81 30.68
N LYS A 32 -3.15 24.58 30.82
CA LYS A 32 -3.76 23.80 29.72
C LYS A 32 -5.15 24.34 29.37
N GLU A 33 -5.89 24.84 30.35
CA GLU A 33 -7.20 25.49 30.17
C GLU A 33 -7.06 26.86 29.47
N LYS A 34 -6.15 27.73 29.96
CA LYS A 34 -5.83 29.00 29.28
C LYS A 34 -5.27 28.84 27.86
N LYS A 35 -4.56 27.74 27.59
CA LYS A 35 -4.04 27.43 26.23
C LYS A 35 -5.14 26.87 25.30
N LYS A 36 -6.20 26.26 25.85
CA LYS A 36 -7.39 25.87 25.08
C LYS A 36 -8.29 27.07 24.75
N GLU A 37 -8.46 28.01 25.67
CA GLU A 37 -9.22 29.25 25.40
C GLU A 37 -8.54 30.14 24.33
N LYS A 38 -7.20 30.25 24.34
CA LYS A 38 -6.48 31.09 23.36
C LYS A 38 -6.25 30.46 21.98
N ALA A 39 -6.63 29.20 21.75
CA ALA A 39 -6.36 28.51 20.48
C ALA A 39 -7.50 28.57 19.45
N CYS A 40 -8.64 29.21 19.76
CA CYS A 40 -9.75 29.37 18.81
C CYS A 40 -10.25 30.83 18.76
N ALA A 41 -9.37 31.75 18.38
CA ALA A 41 -9.80 33.02 17.78
C ALA A 41 -9.57 32.98 16.26
N ALA A 42 -9.90 31.86 15.61
CA ALA A 42 -10.06 31.85 14.17
C ALA A 42 -11.40 32.54 13.88
N ARG A 43 -11.34 33.80 13.44
CA ARG A 43 -12.49 34.52 12.90
C ARG A 43 -13.10 33.64 11.80
N ALA A 44 -14.26 33.03 12.08
CA ALA A 44 -15.02 32.32 11.07
C ALA A 44 -15.48 33.35 10.05
N VAL A 45 -14.75 33.47 8.95
CA VAL A 45 -15.23 34.16 7.77
C VAL A 45 -16.30 33.23 7.19
N GLU A 46 -17.55 33.68 7.21
CA GLU A 46 -18.64 33.01 6.51
C GLU A 46 -18.33 33.06 5.01
N ILE A 47 -17.63 32.03 4.52
CA ILE A 47 -17.53 31.79 3.10
C ILE A 47 -18.91 31.29 2.69
N GLU A 48 -19.66 32.13 1.99
CA GLU A 48 -20.93 31.75 1.39
C GLU A 48 -20.67 30.71 0.30
N GLU A 49 -20.66 29.44 0.71
CA GLU A 49 -20.21 28.32 -0.09
C GLU A 49 -21.37 27.78 -0.93
N LYS A 50 -21.58 28.39 -2.11
CA LYS A 50 -22.68 28.10 -3.05
C LYS A 50 -22.61 26.71 -3.71
N ASN A 51 -21.61 25.89 -3.39
CA ASN A 51 -21.43 24.58 -4.01
C ASN A 51 -22.23 23.51 -3.22
N PRO A 52 -23.27 22.89 -3.81
CA PRO A 52 -24.12 21.94 -3.11
C PRO A 52 -23.36 20.70 -2.62
N GLY A 53 -22.27 20.30 -3.29
CA GLY A 53 -21.44 19.16 -2.89
C GLY A 53 -20.72 19.39 -1.56
N ALA A 54 -20.19 20.59 -1.32
CA ALA A 54 -19.49 20.94 -0.08
C ALA A 54 -20.45 20.97 1.12
N ILE A 55 -21.69 21.44 0.91
CA ILE A 55 -22.74 21.48 1.93
C ILE A 55 -23.15 20.05 2.35
N VAL A 56 -23.30 19.15 1.38
CA VAL A 56 -23.63 17.74 1.64
C VAL A 56 -22.51 17.07 2.43
N VAL A 57 -21.25 17.25 2.00
CA VAL A 57 -20.08 16.69 2.70
C VAL A 57 -20.02 17.20 4.15
N ARG A 58 -20.13 18.51 4.36
CA ARG A 58 -20.14 19.11 5.70
C ARG A 58 -21.30 18.59 6.56
N ARG A 59 -22.51 18.46 5.99
CA ARG A 59 -23.70 17.92 6.68
C ARG A 59 -23.56 16.43 7.03
N THR A 60 -22.91 15.64 6.17
CA THR A 60 -22.64 14.22 6.45
C THR A 60 -21.64 14.05 7.59
N PHE A 61 -20.56 14.84 7.60
CA PHE A 61 -19.61 14.78 8.70
C PHE A 61 -20.20 15.37 9.99
N ALA A 62 -21.02 16.44 9.93
CA ALA A 62 -21.79 17.00 11.06
C ALA A 62 -22.68 15.97 11.77
N ARG A 63 -23.30 15.05 11.03
CA ARG A 63 -24.08 13.93 11.58
C ARG A 63 -23.23 12.84 12.21
N SER A 64 -21.93 12.78 11.91
CA SER A 64 -21.03 11.74 12.42
C SER A 64 -20.46 12.06 13.80
N TYR A 65 -20.34 13.34 14.18
CA TYR A 65 -19.69 13.73 15.43
C TYR A 65 -20.59 13.58 16.68
N ASN A 66 -21.90 13.42 16.48
CA ASN A 66 -22.90 13.43 17.56
C ASN A 66 -23.55 12.07 17.84
N LYS A 67 -23.01 10.96 17.30
CA LYS A 67 -23.49 9.61 17.64
C LYS A 67 -22.65 8.98 18.76
N GLY A 68 -23.09 9.27 19.99
CA GLY A 68 -23.09 8.30 21.09
C GLY A 68 -22.06 8.55 22.17
N LYS A 69 -22.55 8.76 23.40
CA LYS A 69 -21.85 8.34 24.62
C LYS A 69 -21.22 6.98 24.32
N ARG A 70 -19.90 6.84 24.46
CA ARG A 70 -19.26 5.54 24.25
C ARG A 70 -20.01 4.55 25.12
N LYS A 71 -20.64 3.55 24.50
CA LYS A 71 -21.29 2.47 25.24
C LYS A 71 -20.20 1.89 26.12
N GLU A 72 -20.30 2.07 27.44
CA GLU A 72 -19.36 1.47 28.37
C GLU A 72 -19.45 -0.04 28.12
N LEU A 73 -18.37 -0.58 27.57
CA LEU A 73 -18.29 -1.99 27.22
C LEU A 73 -18.24 -2.77 28.53
N SER A 74 -18.90 -3.92 28.57
CA SER A 74 -18.69 -4.82 29.70
C SER A 74 -17.18 -5.16 29.79
N PRO A 75 -16.65 -5.47 30.98
CA PRO A 75 -15.24 -5.87 31.11
C PRO A 75 -14.86 -7.03 30.17
N GLN A 76 -15.78 -7.96 29.93
CA GLN A 76 -15.61 -9.08 29.01
C GLN A 76 -15.54 -8.63 27.54
N ASP A 77 -16.46 -7.76 27.11
CA ASP A 77 -16.46 -7.21 25.75
C ASP A 77 -15.23 -6.33 25.49
N ALA A 78 -14.82 -5.54 26.48
CA ALA A 78 -13.61 -4.73 26.43
C ALA A 78 -12.35 -5.61 26.29
N ALA A 79 -12.25 -6.67 27.11
CA ALA A 79 -11.15 -7.63 27.03
C ALA A 79 -11.11 -8.32 25.66
N LEU A 80 -12.26 -8.74 25.13
CA LEU A 80 -12.36 -9.37 23.82
C LEU A 80 -11.88 -8.42 22.71
N LEU A 81 -12.33 -7.16 22.72
CA LEU A 81 -11.90 -6.15 21.73
C LEU A 81 -10.40 -5.88 21.80
N ILE A 82 -9.83 -5.78 23.00
CA ILE A 82 -8.39 -5.61 23.19
C ILE A 82 -7.64 -6.82 22.62
N GLN A 83 -8.08 -8.04 22.91
CA GLN A 83 -7.44 -9.25 22.40
C GLN A 83 -7.54 -9.36 20.87
N MET A 84 -8.72 -9.13 20.30
CA MET A 84 -8.95 -9.16 18.86
C MET A 84 -8.09 -8.12 18.14
N SER A 85 -8.07 -6.89 18.64
CA SER A 85 -7.27 -5.80 18.06
C SER A 85 -5.77 -6.08 18.15
N PHE A 86 -5.29 -6.64 19.26
CA PHE A 86 -3.90 -7.05 19.43
C PHE A 86 -3.52 -8.18 18.47
N ARG A 87 -4.34 -9.23 18.37
CA ARG A 87 -4.13 -10.32 17.39
C ARG A 87 -4.11 -9.80 15.96
N ALA A 88 -5.03 -8.91 15.61
CA ALA A 88 -5.07 -8.28 14.29
C ALA A 88 -3.82 -7.39 14.04
N HIS A 89 -3.33 -6.68 15.05
CA HIS A 89 -2.09 -5.91 14.96
C HIS A 89 -0.88 -6.82 14.68
N LEU A 90 -0.74 -7.93 15.42
CA LEU A 90 0.35 -8.89 15.21
C LEU A 90 0.28 -9.52 13.81
N ALA A 91 -0.92 -9.90 13.36
CA ALA A 91 -1.13 -10.44 12.01
C ALA A 91 -0.68 -9.43 10.95
N ARG A 92 -1.16 -8.18 11.00
CA ARG A 92 -0.76 -7.11 10.07
C ARG A 92 0.76 -6.87 10.09
N ARG A 93 1.37 -6.75 11.27
CA ARG A 93 2.81 -6.54 11.39
C ARG A 93 3.61 -7.68 10.76
N SER A 94 3.26 -8.92 11.05
CA SER A 94 3.94 -10.09 10.48
C SER A 94 3.77 -10.20 8.97
N GLN A 95 2.61 -9.81 8.44
CA GLN A 95 2.33 -9.79 7.01
C GLN A 95 3.19 -8.76 6.30
N VAL A 96 3.23 -7.52 6.81
CA VAL A 96 4.05 -6.44 6.22
C VAL A 96 5.53 -6.83 6.19
N LEU A 97 6.05 -7.44 7.26
CA LEU A 97 7.45 -7.91 7.29
C LEU A 97 7.73 -9.02 6.27
N ARG A 98 6.78 -9.95 6.05
CA ARG A 98 6.89 -10.97 5.00
C ARG A 98 6.90 -10.33 3.61
N CYS A 99 5.94 -9.46 3.31
CA CYS A 99 5.89 -8.73 2.04
C CYS A 99 7.18 -7.93 1.77
N LEU A 100 7.73 -7.26 2.78
CA LEU A 100 8.99 -6.51 2.64
C LEU A 100 10.19 -7.40 2.35
N ARG A 101 10.25 -8.60 2.94
CA ARG A 101 11.30 -9.59 2.65
C ARG A 101 11.20 -10.07 1.21
N ASP A 102 10.00 -10.44 0.76
CA ASP A 102 9.79 -10.94 -0.60
C ASP A 102 10.08 -9.84 -1.64
N LEU A 103 9.70 -8.60 -1.34
CA LEU A 103 10.04 -7.43 -2.14
C LEU A 103 11.55 -7.19 -2.23
N ALA A 104 12.30 -7.40 -1.14
CA ALA A 104 13.75 -7.28 -1.15
C ALA A 104 14.42 -8.33 -2.06
N ILE A 105 13.91 -9.57 -2.06
CA ILE A 105 14.37 -10.64 -2.96
C ILE A 105 14.08 -10.26 -4.41
N ALA A 106 12.85 -9.82 -4.70
CA ALA A 106 12.48 -9.36 -6.05
C ALA A 106 13.35 -8.17 -6.50
N LYS A 107 13.66 -7.23 -5.60
CA LYS A 107 14.53 -6.09 -5.88
C LYS A 107 15.98 -6.50 -6.16
N ALA A 108 16.47 -7.57 -5.52
CA ALA A 108 17.78 -8.13 -5.85
C ALA A 108 17.77 -8.73 -7.27
N LYS A 109 16.71 -9.46 -7.65
CA LYS A 109 16.54 -9.98 -9.01
C LYS A 109 16.44 -8.89 -10.06
N LEU A 110 15.74 -7.80 -9.76
CA LEU A 110 15.71 -6.61 -10.61
C LEU A 110 17.11 -6.02 -10.83
N LYS A 111 17.95 -5.98 -9.79
CA LYS A 111 19.34 -5.53 -9.94
C LYS A 111 20.19 -6.46 -10.82
N GLU A 112 20.01 -7.77 -10.71
CA GLU A 112 20.66 -8.75 -11.59
C GLU A 112 20.25 -8.53 -13.06
N ILE A 113 18.94 -8.37 -13.32
CA ILE A 113 18.42 -8.06 -14.66
C ILE A 113 18.95 -6.73 -15.17
N ARG A 114 18.96 -5.68 -14.35
CA ARG A 114 19.55 -4.38 -14.71
C ARG A 114 21.02 -4.49 -15.11
N ALA A 115 21.80 -5.28 -14.38
CA ALA A 115 23.23 -5.47 -14.68
C ALA A 115 23.44 -6.19 -16.02
N LEU A 116 22.61 -7.19 -16.32
CA LEU A 116 22.59 -7.83 -17.64
C LEU A 116 22.13 -6.85 -18.72
N PHE A 117 21.08 -6.08 -18.43
CA PHE A 117 20.52 -5.10 -19.35
C PHE A 117 21.53 -4.00 -19.67
N SER A 118 22.32 -3.50 -18.73
CA SER A 118 23.34 -2.48 -19.00
C SER A 118 24.62 -3.03 -19.64
N ASN A 119 24.82 -4.36 -19.62
CA ASN A 119 26.00 -4.99 -20.21
C ASN A 119 25.96 -4.90 -21.75
N PHE A 120 26.91 -4.17 -22.32
CA PHE A 120 26.98 -3.92 -23.76
C PHE A 120 27.09 -5.20 -24.60
N SER A 121 27.96 -6.13 -24.19
CA SER A 121 28.16 -7.40 -24.89
C SER A 121 26.89 -8.25 -24.88
N TYR A 122 26.16 -8.25 -23.76
CA TYR A 122 24.91 -9.00 -23.65
C TYR A 122 23.77 -8.36 -24.45
N ARG A 123 23.65 -7.03 -24.46
CA ARG A 123 22.70 -6.32 -25.34
C ARG A 123 22.89 -6.68 -26.81
N ARG A 124 24.14 -6.74 -27.27
CA ARG A 124 24.45 -7.12 -28.65
C ARG A 124 23.99 -8.55 -28.95
N ARG A 125 24.16 -9.49 -28.01
CA ARG A 125 23.65 -10.86 -28.16
C ARG A 125 22.13 -10.89 -28.27
N ILE A 126 21.43 -10.19 -27.38
CA ILE A 126 19.95 -10.07 -27.40
C ILE A 126 19.45 -9.47 -28.72
N ALA A 127 20.20 -8.56 -29.34
CA ALA A 127 19.80 -7.94 -30.62
C ALA A 127 19.89 -8.90 -31.81
N HIS A 128 20.83 -9.83 -31.80
CA HIS A 128 21.09 -10.74 -32.92
C HIS A 128 20.47 -12.13 -32.76
N ASP A 129 20.31 -12.60 -31.53
CA ASP A 129 19.81 -13.94 -31.21
C ASP A 129 18.39 -13.86 -30.63
N ALA A 130 17.44 -14.42 -31.38
CA ALA A 130 16.03 -14.45 -31.00
C ALA A 130 15.77 -15.35 -29.77
N GLU A 131 16.54 -16.44 -29.60
CA GLU A 131 16.39 -17.31 -28.42
C GLU A 131 16.88 -16.61 -27.15
N GLU A 132 18.04 -15.95 -27.22
CA GLU A 132 18.56 -15.18 -26.08
C GLU A 132 17.67 -13.98 -25.74
N ARG A 133 17.07 -13.35 -26.75
CA ARG A 133 16.06 -12.31 -26.55
C ARG A 133 14.84 -12.86 -25.81
N GLN A 134 14.29 -13.98 -26.27
CA GLN A 134 13.16 -14.65 -25.62
C GLN A 134 13.47 -15.02 -24.17
N ARG A 135 14.63 -15.64 -23.91
CA ARG A 135 15.08 -15.98 -22.55
C ARG A 135 15.21 -14.77 -21.65
N PHE A 136 15.63 -13.63 -22.19
CA PHE A 136 15.74 -12.39 -21.42
C PHE A 136 14.36 -11.79 -21.12
N SER A 137 13.46 -11.77 -22.11
CA SER A 137 12.06 -11.38 -21.92
C SER A 137 11.37 -12.24 -20.87
N GLU A 138 11.52 -13.56 -20.93
CA GLU A 138 10.98 -14.48 -19.92
C GLU A 138 11.45 -14.16 -18.51
N LYS A 139 12.75 -13.86 -18.32
CA LYS A 139 13.27 -13.44 -17.01
C LYS A 139 12.57 -12.19 -16.48
N ILE A 140 12.32 -11.21 -17.35
CA ILE A 140 11.59 -9.98 -16.98
C ILE A 140 10.12 -10.31 -16.64
N ILE A 141 9.47 -11.13 -17.46
CA ILE A 141 8.06 -11.52 -17.29
C ILE A 141 7.86 -12.32 -16.00
N VAL A 142 8.72 -13.29 -15.70
CA VAL A 142 8.68 -14.07 -14.46
C VAL A 142 8.81 -13.15 -13.25
N LEU A 143 9.73 -12.17 -13.30
CA LEU A 143 9.87 -11.22 -12.21
C LEU A 143 8.64 -10.30 -12.09
N LEU A 144 8.06 -9.84 -13.20
CA LEU A 144 6.81 -9.07 -13.20
C LEU A 144 5.66 -9.85 -12.54
N LEU A 145 5.47 -11.13 -12.89
CA LEU A 145 4.46 -11.99 -12.27
C LEU A 145 4.72 -12.19 -10.77
N THR A 146 5.99 -12.37 -10.39
CA THR A 146 6.39 -12.52 -8.98
C THR A 146 6.06 -11.26 -8.19
N VAL A 147 6.42 -10.09 -8.73
CA VAL A 147 6.16 -8.78 -8.11
C VAL A 147 4.66 -8.48 -8.09
N ASP A 148 3.90 -8.93 -9.08
CA ASP A 148 2.45 -8.75 -9.10
C ASP A 148 1.75 -9.55 -7.99
N ALA A 149 2.20 -10.78 -7.76
CA ALA A 149 1.71 -11.62 -6.66
C ALA A 149 2.02 -11.05 -5.27
N LEU A 150 2.95 -10.09 -5.14
CA LEU A 150 3.20 -9.40 -3.87
C LEU A 150 2.08 -8.40 -3.59
N GLU A 151 1.21 -8.74 -2.66
CA GLU A 151 0.18 -7.85 -2.14
C GLU A 151 0.44 -7.50 -0.66
N GLY A 152 0.30 -6.22 -0.32
CA GLY A 152 0.46 -5.74 1.04
C GLY A 152 -0.29 -4.43 1.28
N PRO A 153 -0.93 -4.26 2.45
CA PRO A 153 -1.66 -3.03 2.78
C PRO A 153 -0.75 -1.82 2.98
N ASP A 154 0.56 -2.04 3.16
CA ASP A 154 1.53 -1.00 3.42
C ASP A 154 1.80 -0.13 2.18
N TYR A 155 1.86 1.19 2.38
CA TYR A 155 2.11 2.15 1.30
C TYR A 155 3.52 2.00 0.68
N MET A 156 4.53 1.66 1.48
CA MET A 156 5.90 1.48 0.99
C MET A 156 5.99 0.27 0.05
N VAL A 157 5.29 -0.82 0.39
CA VAL A 157 5.22 -2.02 -0.46
C VAL A 157 4.58 -1.68 -1.81
N ARG A 158 3.44 -0.97 -1.79
CA ARG A 158 2.74 -0.56 -3.02
C ARG A 158 3.57 0.36 -3.91
N THR A 159 4.24 1.34 -3.32
CA THR A 159 5.07 2.30 -4.07
C THR A 159 6.28 1.62 -4.68
N ALA A 160 6.96 0.77 -3.92
CA ALA A 160 8.11 0.02 -4.42
C ALA A 160 7.72 -0.99 -5.50
N LYS A 161 6.60 -1.73 -5.31
CA LYS A 161 6.02 -2.61 -6.34
C LYS A 161 5.82 -1.84 -7.64
N LYS A 162 5.12 -0.70 -7.58
CA LYS A 162 4.86 0.13 -8.76
C LYS A 162 6.15 0.55 -9.46
N SER A 163 7.12 1.08 -8.72
CA SER A 163 8.41 1.48 -9.29
C SER A 163 9.18 0.33 -9.94
N MET A 164 9.08 -0.89 -9.40
CA MET A 164 9.73 -2.07 -10.01
C MET A 164 9.00 -2.52 -11.27
N VAL A 165 7.66 -2.51 -11.27
CA VAL A 165 6.83 -2.86 -12.43
C VAL A 165 7.09 -1.88 -13.57
N ASP A 166 6.99 -0.57 -13.31
CA ASP A 166 7.18 0.48 -14.32
C ASP A 166 8.54 0.33 -15.03
N GLU A 167 9.60 -0.01 -14.28
CA GLU A 167 10.92 -0.22 -14.85
C GLU A 167 11.08 -1.54 -15.61
N LEU A 168 10.52 -2.63 -15.08
CA LEU A 168 10.54 -3.92 -15.77
C LEU A 168 9.78 -3.86 -17.09
N GLU A 169 8.64 -3.17 -17.11
CA GLU A 169 7.88 -2.89 -18.33
C GLU A 169 8.70 -2.05 -19.31
N ALA A 170 9.36 -0.97 -18.85
CA ALA A 170 10.22 -0.16 -19.71
C ALA A 170 11.41 -0.95 -20.28
N MET A 171 12.02 -1.87 -19.50
CA MET A 171 13.07 -2.76 -20.00
C MET A 171 12.54 -3.76 -21.03
N LEU A 172 11.31 -4.27 -20.82
CA LEU A 172 10.68 -5.21 -21.73
C LEU A 172 10.31 -4.54 -23.05
N ASP A 173 9.76 -3.33 -23.04
CA ASP A 173 9.42 -2.57 -24.24
C ASP A 173 10.63 -2.31 -25.14
N MET A 174 11.84 -2.22 -24.56
CA MET A 174 13.08 -2.09 -25.32
C MET A 174 13.58 -3.40 -25.93
N VAL A 175 13.26 -4.54 -25.32
CA VAL A 175 13.78 -5.86 -25.73
C VAL A 175 12.79 -6.58 -26.65
N ASP A 176 11.51 -6.48 -26.33
CA ASP A 176 10.39 -7.12 -27.01
C ASP A 176 9.26 -6.10 -27.21
N PRO A 177 9.44 -5.15 -28.16
CA PRO A 177 8.47 -4.09 -28.40
C PRO A 177 7.16 -4.68 -28.94
N GLN A 178 6.07 -4.59 -28.17
CA GLN A 178 4.74 -4.90 -28.68
C GLN A 178 4.19 -3.76 -29.57
N PRO A 179 3.38 -4.08 -30.59
CA PRO A 179 2.68 -3.07 -31.37
C PRO A 179 1.77 -2.23 -30.45
N PRO A 180 1.73 -0.90 -30.63
CA PRO A 180 1.00 0.00 -29.74
C PRO A 180 -0.50 -0.33 -29.72
N GLY A 181 -1.08 -0.44 -28.52
CA GLY A 181 -2.53 -0.60 -28.32
C GLY A 181 -2.99 -1.75 -27.42
N LYS A 182 -2.09 -2.59 -26.90
CA LYS A 182 -2.43 -3.69 -25.99
C LYS A 182 -1.82 -3.41 -24.61
N LEU A 183 -2.68 -3.20 -23.61
CA LEU A 183 -2.29 -2.97 -22.22
C LEU A 183 -1.37 -4.11 -21.75
N SER A 184 -0.14 -3.74 -21.40
CA SER A 184 1.06 -4.58 -21.34
C SER A 184 1.16 -5.49 -20.11
N SER A 185 0.20 -5.49 -19.19
CA SER A 185 0.43 -6.14 -17.90
C SER A 185 0.20 -7.66 -17.90
N LEU A 186 -0.67 -8.23 -18.75
CA LEU A 186 -1.05 -9.66 -18.64
C LEU A 186 -1.36 -10.42 -19.95
N ARG A 187 -1.11 -9.82 -21.13
CA ARG A 187 -1.42 -10.45 -22.44
C ARG A 187 -0.22 -11.11 -23.13
N ARG A 188 0.88 -11.36 -22.42
CA ARG A 188 2.02 -12.18 -22.92
C ARG A 188 1.79 -13.70 -22.77
N ARG A 189 0.54 -14.13 -22.67
CA ARG A 189 0.11 -15.53 -22.64
C ARG A 189 -0.61 -15.89 -23.94
N THR A 190 -0.07 -15.47 -25.07
CA THR A 190 -0.27 -16.21 -26.32
C THR A 190 0.96 -17.08 -26.49
N PHE A 191 0.91 -18.21 -25.78
CA PHE A 191 1.63 -19.44 -26.08
C PHE A 191 1.79 -19.60 -27.59
N ASP A 192 3.02 -19.86 -28.07
CA ASP A 192 3.45 -20.10 -29.47
C ASP A 192 2.32 -20.28 -30.49
N LEU A 193 1.61 -19.19 -30.78
CA LEU A 193 0.76 -19.09 -31.95
C LEU A 193 1.60 -18.31 -32.94
N PRO A 194 1.80 -18.83 -34.17
CA PRO A 194 2.54 -18.10 -35.19
C PRO A 194 1.90 -16.71 -35.31
N ASP A 195 2.72 -15.69 -35.05
CA ASP A 195 2.31 -14.30 -34.95
C ASP A 195 1.51 -13.92 -36.19
N GLY A 196 0.21 -13.67 -35.99
CA GLY A 196 -0.65 -13.11 -37.03
C GLY A 196 -0.71 -13.89 -38.35
N ALA A 197 -0.76 -15.23 -38.32
CA ALA A 197 -1.27 -15.97 -39.48
C ALA A 197 -2.73 -15.54 -39.71
N GLN A 198 -2.93 -14.51 -40.54
CA GLN A 198 -4.17 -14.29 -41.25
C GLN A 198 -4.50 -15.65 -41.85
N LEU A 199 -5.54 -16.32 -41.33
CA LEU A 199 -6.05 -17.56 -41.91
C LEU A 199 -6.08 -17.31 -43.41
N SER A 200 -5.30 -18.08 -44.18
CA SER A 200 -5.24 -17.85 -45.62
C SER A 200 -6.67 -17.91 -46.13
N LYS A 201 -7.01 -17.05 -47.10
CA LYS A 201 -8.36 -17.04 -47.68
C LYS A 201 -8.82 -18.45 -48.08
N ASP A 202 -7.87 -19.30 -48.46
CA ASP A 202 -8.04 -20.70 -48.81
C ASP A 202 -8.51 -21.57 -47.62
N MET A 203 -8.02 -21.31 -46.41
CA MET A 203 -8.48 -22.01 -45.20
C MET A 203 -9.88 -21.54 -44.78
N THR A 204 -10.17 -20.24 -44.90
CA THR A 204 -11.51 -19.73 -44.60
C THR A 204 -12.55 -20.22 -45.62
N SER A 205 -12.20 -20.25 -46.91
CA SER A 205 -13.08 -20.76 -47.96
C SER A 205 -13.33 -22.26 -47.83
N SER A 206 -12.30 -23.03 -47.46
CA SER A 206 -12.46 -24.47 -47.21
C SER A 206 -13.41 -24.75 -46.03
N VAL A 207 -13.36 -23.94 -44.97
CA VAL A 207 -14.28 -24.08 -43.83
C VAL A 207 -15.70 -23.65 -44.23
N GLU A 208 -15.86 -22.59 -45.02
CA GLU A 208 -17.16 -22.16 -45.54
C GLU A 208 -17.82 -23.22 -46.44
N GLU A 209 -17.05 -23.90 -47.29
CA GLU A 209 -17.55 -25.01 -48.11
C GLU A 209 -18.08 -26.17 -47.26
N VAL A 210 -17.38 -26.52 -46.18
CA VAL A 210 -17.80 -27.59 -45.26
C VAL A 210 -19.09 -27.20 -44.52
N ILE A 211 -19.21 -25.93 -44.09
CA ILE A 211 -20.42 -25.43 -43.44
C ILE A 211 -21.62 -25.50 -44.40
N GLN A 212 -21.44 -25.09 -45.66
CA GLN A 212 -22.51 -25.17 -46.67
C GLN A 212 -22.93 -26.61 -46.97
N LEU A 213 -22.01 -27.58 -46.89
CA LEU A 213 -22.36 -28.99 -47.07
C LEU A 213 -23.24 -29.49 -45.91
N ILE A 214 -22.88 -29.14 -44.67
CA ILE A 214 -23.61 -29.54 -43.46
C ILE A 214 -25.01 -28.90 -43.43
N GLU A 215 -25.14 -27.65 -43.85
CA GLU A 215 -26.43 -26.95 -43.92
C GLU A 215 -27.37 -27.49 -45.02
N ARG A 216 -26.86 -28.23 -46.01
CA ARG A 216 -27.66 -28.89 -47.04
C ARG A 216 -28.11 -30.31 -46.66
N GLU A 217 -27.42 -30.92 -45.68
CA GLU A 217 -27.74 -32.25 -45.18
C GLU A 217 -28.65 -32.23 -43.92
N ALA A 218 -29.03 -31.05 -43.44
CA ALA A 218 -30.01 -30.83 -42.36
C ALA A 218 -31.38 -30.39 -42.88
#